data_AF-A0A1Z8UUM4-F1
#
_entry.id   AF-A0A1Z8UUM4-F1
#
_cell.length_a   1.000
_cell.length_b   1.000
_cell.length_c   1.000
_cell.angle_alpha   90.00
_cell.angle_beta   90.00
_cell.angle_gamma   90.00
#
_symmetry.space_group_name_H-M   'P 1'
#
loop_
_entity.id
_entity.type
_entity.pdbx_description
1 polymer ?
#
loop_
_entity_poly.entity_id
_entity_poly.type
_entity_poly.pdbx_seq_one_letter_code
_entity_poly.pdbx_strand_id
1 'polypeptide(L)'
;MKKKLKIIFTSANINGPSYILHKQNLGQINFDTMDINVALDISDDPLNVEYDKYDVALFMGYDEASSVAKKKNNSIVIGIIDPRSAFKNNFRYTNFIVANGIEAEEYFSQFIQNIFIYYISPIVKPVKKIPTYKKNKIILGYHGNKIHLSSMFPRITDAINLLASEYEVELWAMYNIKILGKWKIPEKKNLYLR
;
A
#
# COMPACT_ATOMS: atom_id res chain seq x y z
N MET A 1 3.20 10.51 36.36
CA MET A 1 2.87 10.75 34.94
C MET A 1 3.25 9.51 34.14
N LYS A 2 2.35 8.94 33.32
CA LYS A 2 2.69 7.83 32.41
C LYS A 2 3.80 8.30 31.45
N LYS A 3 4.91 7.57 31.33
CA LYS A 3 6.01 7.87 30.39
C LYS A 3 5.42 8.01 28.98
N LYS A 4 5.77 9.08 28.26
CA LYS A 4 5.34 9.28 26.87
C LYS A 4 6.13 8.33 25.96
N LEU A 5 5.44 7.45 25.25
CA LEU A 5 6.02 6.59 24.22
C LEU A 5 6.29 7.44 22.98
N LYS A 6 7.52 7.44 22.47
CA LYS A 6 7.92 8.20 21.29
C LYS A 6 8.12 7.28 20.09
N ILE A 7 7.39 7.55 19.02
CA ILE A 7 7.39 6.78 17.77
C ILE A 7 7.89 7.69 16.65
N ILE A 8 8.80 7.19 15.82
CA ILE A 8 9.18 7.82 14.55
C ILE A 8 8.70 6.96 13.39
N PHE A 9 7.98 7.55 12.44
CA PHE A 9 7.69 6.94 11.15
C PHE A 9 8.57 7.53 10.06
N THR A 10 9.23 6.69 9.26
CA THR A 10 10.19 7.16 8.27
C THR A 10 10.24 6.31 7.01
N SER A 11 10.65 6.92 5.90
CA SER A 11 10.82 6.28 4.60
C SER A 11 11.81 7.07 3.74
N ALA A 12 12.71 6.38 3.03
CA ALA A 12 13.51 7.00 1.97
C ALA A 12 12.71 7.24 0.67
N ASN A 13 11.61 6.50 0.46
CA ASN A 13 10.77 6.63 -0.73
C ASN A 13 9.56 7.53 -0.47
N ILE A 14 9.80 8.84 -0.44
CA ILE A 14 8.79 9.84 -0.09
C ILE A 14 7.68 10.03 -1.13
N ASN A 15 7.94 9.64 -2.38
CA ASN A 15 6.98 9.75 -3.47
C ASN A 15 6.16 8.45 -3.67
N GLY A 16 6.43 7.42 -2.87
CA GLY A 16 5.71 6.16 -2.92
C GLY A 16 4.24 6.33 -2.49
N PRO A 17 3.26 5.81 -3.26
CA PRO A 17 1.85 5.90 -2.89
C PRO A 17 1.55 5.36 -1.49
N SER A 18 2.17 4.24 -1.09
CA SER A 18 2.05 3.70 0.27
C SER A 18 2.54 4.69 1.32
N TYR A 19 3.71 5.31 1.12
CA TYR A 19 4.25 6.26 2.08
C TYR A 19 3.33 7.47 2.26
N ILE A 20 2.84 8.05 1.17
CA ILE A 20 1.92 9.19 1.19
C ILE A 20 0.65 8.83 1.98
N LEU A 21 0.07 7.67 1.69
CA LEU A 21 -1.14 7.19 2.35
C LEU A 21 -0.93 6.95 3.85
N HIS A 22 0.16 6.28 4.24
CA HIS A 22 0.47 6.05 5.64
C HIS A 22 0.84 7.32 6.39
N LYS A 23 1.61 8.23 5.78
CA LYS A 23 1.94 9.54 6.37
C LYS A 23 0.66 10.32 6.69
N GLN A 24 -0.31 10.32 5.78
CA GLN A 24 -1.62 10.95 5.98
C GLN A 24 -2.44 10.25 7.08
N ASN A 25 -2.54 8.93 7.03
CA ASN A 25 -3.34 8.16 7.99
C ASN A 25 -2.77 8.25 9.42
N LEU A 26 -1.46 8.07 9.55
CA LEU A 26 -0.77 8.14 10.85
C LEU A 26 -0.81 9.56 11.42
N GLY A 27 -0.68 10.59 10.59
CA GLY A 27 -0.78 11.99 11.02
C GLY A 27 -2.17 12.42 11.50
N GLN A 28 -3.21 11.62 11.22
CA GLN A 28 -4.58 11.87 11.66
C GLN A 28 -4.96 11.10 12.93
N ILE A 29 -4.07 10.26 13.47
CA ILE A 29 -4.35 9.52 14.69
C ILE A 29 -4.42 10.51 15.85
N ASN A 30 -5.61 10.62 16.44
CA ASN A 30 -5.80 11.37 17.67
C ASN A 30 -5.48 10.46 18.86
N PHE A 31 -4.27 10.57 19.41
CA PHE A 31 -3.86 9.79 20.57
C PHE A 31 -4.56 10.23 21.86
N ASP A 32 -5.13 11.44 21.93
CA ASP A 32 -5.81 11.93 23.15
C ASP A 32 -7.12 11.19 23.44
N THR A 33 -7.71 10.55 22.42
CA THR A 33 -8.91 9.71 22.58
C THR A 33 -8.60 8.29 23.04
N MET A 34 -7.32 7.92 23.06
CA MET A 34 -6.83 6.65 23.53
C MET A 34 -6.16 6.92 24.90
N ASP A 35 -6.41 6.12 25.95
CA ASP A 35 -5.78 6.30 27.27
C ASP A 35 -4.26 5.91 27.27
N ILE A 36 -3.55 6.39 26.26
CA ILE A 36 -2.14 6.14 25.96
C ILE A 36 -1.43 7.47 25.71
N ASN A 37 -0.26 7.63 26.32
CA ASN A 37 0.56 8.82 26.14
C ASN A 37 1.58 8.56 25.03
N VAL A 38 1.25 8.90 23.79
CA VAL A 38 2.08 8.64 22.60
C VAL A 38 2.43 9.95 21.89
N ALA A 39 3.66 10.05 21.39
CA ALA A 39 4.08 11.03 20.39
C ALA A 39 4.46 10.29 19.11
N LEU A 40 4.01 10.80 17.98
CA LEU A 40 4.40 10.35 16.66
C LEU A 40 5.07 11.50 15.91
N ASP A 41 6.33 11.29 15.54
CA ASP A 41 7.04 12.14 14.61
C ASP A 41 7.14 11.44 13.25
N ILE A 42 7.35 12.22 12.17
CA ILE A 42 7.52 11.70 10.81
C ILE A 42 8.79 12.30 10.21
N SER A 43 9.65 11.45 9.64
CA SER A 43 10.85 11.86 8.90
C SER A 43 10.81 11.37 7.46
N ASP A 44 11.25 12.23 6.56
CA ASP A 44 11.46 11.94 5.14
C ASP A 44 12.93 11.52 4.86
N ASP A 45 13.77 11.45 5.90
CA ASP A 45 15.19 11.07 5.85
C ASP A 45 15.55 10.10 6.98
N PRO A 46 15.46 8.78 6.76
CA PRO A 46 15.69 7.79 7.80
C PRO A 46 17.15 7.73 8.28
N LEU A 47 18.13 8.11 7.44
CA LEU A 47 19.54 7.96 7.81
C LEU A 47 19.99 9.01 8.84
N ASN A 48 19.33 10.18 8.84
CA ASN A 48 19.67 11.32 9.70
C ASN A 48 18.80 11.45 10.96
N VAL A 49 17.92 10.49 11.25
CA VAL A 49 17.12 10.49 12.49
C VAL A 49 18.01 10.26 13.73
N GLU A 50 17.73 11.01 14.80
CA GLU A 50 18.27 10.84 16.15
C GLU A 50 17.50 9.74 16.90
N TYR A 51 17.75 8.48 16.53
CA TYR A 51 16.99 7.32 17.01
C TYR A 51 17.08 7.05 18.53
N ASP A 52 18.07 7.63 19.22
CA ASP A 52 18.20 7.62 20.68
C ASP A 52 17.05 8.36 21.40
N LYS A 53 16.31 9.21 20.69
CA LYS A 53 15.16 9.96 21.23
C LYS A 53 13.84 9.20 21.16
N TYR A 54 13.80 8.03 20.54
CA TYR A 54 12.57 7.29 20.23
C TYR A 54 12.57 5.90 20.88
N ASP A 55 11.38 5.44 21.29
CA ASP A 55 11.18 4.08 21.79
C ASP A 55 10.86 3.11 20.63
N VAL A 56 10.23 3.59 19.56
CA VAL A 56 9.82 2.81 18.39
C VAL A 56 10.20 3.51 17.09
N ALA A 57 10.75 2.78 16.12
CA ALA A 57 10.95 3.23 14.74
C ALA A 57 10.13 2.38 13.76
N LEU A 58 9.35 3.05 12.91
CA LEU A 58 8.51 2.45 11.88
C LEU A 58 9.05 2.79 10.50
N PHE A 59 9.30 1.76 9.69
CA PHE A 59 9.90 1.88 8.36
C PHE A 59 8.94 1.41 7.26
N MET A 60 8.81 2.19 6.18
CA MET A 60 7.92 1.85 5.06
C MET A 60 8.53 0.82 4.10
N GLY A 61 7.92 -0.37 4.00
CA GLY A 61 8.16 -1.43 3.01
C GLY A 61 9.44 -2.24 3.21
N TYR A 62 10.55 -1.55 3.34
CA TYR A 62 11.87 -2.08 3.65
C TYR A 62 12.74 -0.91 4.02
N ASP A 63 13.59 -1.05 5.05
CA ASP A 63 14.61 -0.04 5.23
C ASP A 63 15.93 -0.59 5.76
N GLU A 64 16.97 -0.32 4.97
CA GLU A 64 18.38 -0.53 5.30
C GLU A 64 18.79 0.32 6.52
N ALA A 65 18.07 1.42 6.78
CA ALA A 65 18.27 2.28 7.93
C ALA A 65 17.85 1.65 9.27
N SER A 66 17.15 0.51 9.27
CA SER A 66 16.89 -0.25 10.51
C SER A 66 18.17 -0.60 11.26
N SER A 67 19.27 -0.84 10.52
CA SER A 67 20.59 -1.06 11.11
C SER A 67 21.17 0.20 11.78
N VAL A 68 20.91 1.38 11.23
CA VAL A 68 21.32 2.67 11.78
C VAL A 68 20.55 2.95 13.08
N ALA A 69 19.24 2.72 13.07
CA ALA A 69 18.40 2.84 14.26
C ALA A 69 18.91 1.94 15.39
N LYS A 70 19.18 0.66 15.10
CA LYS A 70 19.67 -0.27 16.10
C LYS A 70 21.06 0.08 16.65
N LYS A 71 21.95 0.64 15.83
CA LYS A 71 23.28 1.11 16.25
C LYS A 71 23.19 2.34 17.17
N LYS A 72 22.33 3.31 16.83
CA LYS A 72 22.14 4.54 17.62
C LYS A 72 21.36 4.27 18.91
N ASN A 73 20.45 3.31 18.90
CA ASN A 73 19.65 2.93 20.04
C ASN A 73 19.43 1.41 20.09
N ASN A 74 20.18 0.71 20.96
CA ASN A 74 20.11 -0.75 21.03
C ASN A 74 18.77 -1.26 21.62
N SER A 75 18.02 -0.44 22.37
CA SER A 75 16.73 -0.82 22.93
C SER A 75 15.53 -0.45 22.06
N ILE A 76 15.74 0.26 20.94
CA ILE A 76 14.64 0.65 20.05
C ILE A 76 13.91 -0.57 19.50
N VAL A 77 12.58 -0.47 19.45
CA VAL A 77 11.71 -1.44 18.80
C VAL A 77 11.50 -1.03 17.35
N ILE A 78 11.75 -1.94 16.42
CA ILE A 78 11.71 -1.65 14.98
C ILE A 78 10.53 -2.38 14.34
N GLY A 79 9.64 -1.61 13.71
CA GLY A 79 8.53 -2.11 12.91
C GLY A 79 8.73 -1.86 11.42
N ILE A 80 8.37 -2.81 10.57
CA ILE A 80 8.23 -2.57 9.11
C ILE A 80 6.75 -2.52 8.75
N ILE A 81 6.31 -1.45 8.09
CA ILE A 81 4.94 -1.24 7.61
C ILE A 81 4.85 -1.61 6.13
N ASP A 82 3.79 -2.33 5.73
CA ASP A 82 3.50 -2.71 4.33
C ASP A 82 4.72 -3.34 3.61
N PRO A 83 5.37 -4.37 4.19
CA PRO A 83 6.51 -5.00 3.54
C PRO A 83 6.14 -5.60 2.19
N ARG A 84 7.07 -5.51 1.23
CA ARG A 84 6.89 -6.08 -0.10
C ARG A 84 7.84 -7.25 -0.30
N SER A 85 7.32 -8.37 -0.79
CA SER A 85 8.11 -9.58 -1.11
C SER A 85 9.18 -9.34 -2.19
N ALA A 86 9.02 -8.30 -3.00
CA ALA A 86 10.01 -7.88 -3.99
C ALA A 86 11.30 -7.33 -3.36
N PHE A 87 11.25 -6.86 -2.10
CA PHE A 87 12.42 -6.40 -1.40
C PHE A 87 13.14 -7.59 -0.74
N LYS A 88 14.47 -7.63 -0.83
CA LYS A 88 15.31 -8.66 -0.20
C LYS A 88 15.47 -8.40 1.31
N ASN A 89 14.35 -8.29 2.01
CA ASN A 89 14.33 -8.04 3.43
C ASN A 89 14.88 -9.26 4.16
N ASN A 90 15.92 -9.08 4.97
CA ASN A 90 16.40 -10.15 5.85
C ASN A 90 15.81 -10.05 7.27
N PHE A 91 15.00 -9.01 7.54
CA PHE A 91 14.30 -8.75 8.80
C PHE A 91 15.19 -8.78 10.06
N ARG A 92 16.52 -8.67 9.90
CA ARG A 92 17.49 -8.93 10.96
C ARG A 92 17.30 -8.08 12.21
N TYR A 93 16.90 -6.82 12.03
CA TYR A 93 16.68 -5.87 13.12
C TYR A 93 15.21 -5.59 13.39
N THR A 94 14.31 -6.26 12.67
CA THR A 94 12.87 -6.02 12.74
C THR A 94 12.28 -6.81 13.90
N ASN A 95 11.53 -6.12 14.77
CA ASN A 95 10.85 -6.72 15.91
C ASN A 95 9.41 -7.13 15.59
N PHE A 96 8.75 -6.39 14.69
CA PHE A 96 7.40 -6.68 14.24
C PHE A 96 7.13 -6.14 12.83
N ILE A 97 6.06 -6.64 12.23
CA ILE A 97 5.54 -6.17 10.94
C ILE A 97 4.13 -5.60 11.14
N VAL A 98 3.81 -4.54 10.40
CA VAL A 98 2.44 -4.06 10.20
C VAL A 98 2.04 -4.43 8.78
N ALA A 99 1.19 -5.44 8.64
CA ALA A 99 0.74 -5.98 7.37
C ALA A 99 -0.62 -5.38 6.97
N ASN A 100 -0.88 -5.33 5.66
CA ASN A 100 -2.12 -4.73 5.13
C ASN A 100 -3.31 -5.69 5.03
N GLY A 101 -3.10 -6.97 5.34
CA GLY A 101 -4.10 -8.01 5.21
C GLY A 101 -3.54 -9.37 5.62
N ILE A 102 -4.43 -10.36 5.68
CA ILE A 102 -4.15 -11.72 6.12
C ILE A 102 -3.15 -12.43 5.19
N GLU A 103 -3.16 -12.11 3.89
CA GLU A 103 -2.27 -12.73 2.91
C GLU A 103 -0.81 -12.30 3.14
N ALA A 104 -0.61 -11.03 3.52
CA ALA A 104 0.70 -10.53 3.87
C ALA A 104 1.15 -11.10 5.22
N GLU A 105 0.26 -11.17 6.21
CA GLU A 105 0.55 -11.84 7.48
C GLU A 105 1.00 -13.29 7.27
N GLU A 106 0.22 -14.08 6.53
CA GLU A 106 0.55 -15.47 6.22
C GLU A 106 1.92 -15.57 5.54
N TYR A 107 2.17 -14.76 4.50
CA TYR A 107 3.44 -14.75 3.80
C TYR A 107 4.61 -14.37 4.71
N PHE A 108 4.47 -13.35 5.56
CA PHE A 108 5.57 -12.85 6.39
C PHE A 108 5.76 -13.61 7.70
N SER A 109 4.80 -14.44 8.10
CA SER A 109 4.85 -15.27 9.32
C SER A 109 6.05 -16.23 9.33
N GLN A 110 6.55 -16.60 8.15
CA GLN A 110 7.76 -17.42 8.00
C GLN A 110 9.05 -16.69 8.40
N PHE A 111 9.04 -15.35 8.49
CA PHE A 111 10.20 -14.53 8.83
C PHE A 111 10.10 -13.92 10.23
N ILE A 112 8.91 -13.45 10.61
CA ILE A 112 8.65 -12.78 11.90
C ILE A 112 7.29 -13.22 12.43
N GLN A 113 7.23 -13.57 13.72
CA GLN A 113 5.98 -13.98 14.38
C GLN A 113 5.10 -12.78 14.79
N ASN A 114 5.71 -11.66 15.19
CA ASN A 114 4.97 -10.49 15.63
C ASN A 114 4.46 -9.71 14.42
N ILE A 115 3.25 -9.99 13.99
CA ILE A 115 2.59 -9.30 12.88
C ILE A 115 1.28 -8.70 13.35
N PHE A 116 1.05 -7.44 13.01
CA PHE A 116 -0.19 -6.72 13.27
C PHE A 116 -0.85 -6.40 11.93
N ILE A 117 -2.13 -6.73 11.78
CA ILE A 117 -2.87 -6.31 10.60
C ILE A 117 -3.38 -4.88 10.81
N TYR A 118 -3.00 -3.99 9.90
CA TYR A 118 -3.56 -2.66 9.78
C TYR A 118 -4.19 -2.51 8.39
N TYR A 119 -5.51 -2.68 8.33
CA TYR A 119 -6.25 -2.53 7.08
C TYR A 119 -6.19 -1.07 6.61
N ILE A 120 -5.43 -0.84 5.54
CA ILE A 120 -5.39 0.49 4.94
C ILE A 120 -6.63 0.67 4.07
N SER A 121 -7.68 1.23 4.66
CA SER A 121 -8.77 1.81 3.89
C SER A 121 -8.58 3.32 3.85
N PRO A 122 -8.58 3.96 2.67
CA PRO A 122 -8.67 5.41 2.63
C PRO A 122 -9.97 5.84 3.31
N ILE A 123 -9.91 6.93 4.07
CA ILE A 123 -11.12 7.56 4.60
C ILE A 123 -11.82 8.24 3.41
N VAL A 124 -12.72 7.50 2.76
CA VAL A 124 -13.49 8.01 1.63
C VAL A 124 -14.81 8.56 2.15
N LYS A 125 -15.06 9.86 1.94
CA LYS A 125 -16.39 10.42 2.20
C LYS A 125 -17.38 9.74 1.26
N PRO A 126 -18.52 9.24 1.75
CA PRO A 126 -19.51 8.62 0.89
C PRO A 126 -19.99 9.63 -0.14
N VAL A 127 -19.81 9.31 -1.42
CA VAL A 127 -20.35 10.09 -2.53
C VAL A 127 -21.66 9.42 -2.94
N LYS A 128 -22.76 10.19 -2.92
CA LYS A 128 -24.04 9.70 -3.43
C LYS A 128 -23.88 9.42 -4.93
N LYS A 129 -23.93 8.14 -5.31
CA LYS A 129 -23.90 7.74 -6.72
C LYS A 129 -25.17 8.28 -7.38
N ILE A 130 -25.01 9.15 -8.38
CA ILE A 130 -26.10 9.56 -9.27
C ILE A 130 -26.17 8.49 -10.36
N PRO A 131 -27.26 7.70 -10.46
CA PRO A 131 -27.38 6.69 -11.48
C PRO A 131 -27.42 7.36 -12.86
N THR A 132 -26.43 7.12 -13.70
CA THR A 132 -26.50 7.44 -15.12
C THR A 132 -27.03 6.20 -15.86
N TYR A 133 -28.32 6.20 -16.16
CA TYR A 133 -28.96 5.12 -16.92
C TYR A 133 -28.69 5.30 -18.42
N LYS A 134 -27.53 4.83 -18.91
CA LYS A 134 -27.39 4.50 -20.33
C LYS A 134 -27.82 3.05 -20.52
N LYS A 135 -29.08 2.84 -20.92
CA LYS A 135 -29.56 1.51 -21.34
C LYS A 135 -28.65 1.03 -22.49
N ASN A 136 -28.00 -0.11 -22.31
CA ASN A 136 -27.24 -0.88 -23.32
C ASN A 136 -25.71 -0.69 -23.40
N LYS A 137 -25.08 0.15 -22.56
CA LYS A 137 -23.61 0.30 -22.54
C LYS A 137 -23.02 0.02 -21.16
N ILE A 138 -22.07 -0.91 -21.10
CA ILE A 138 -21.31 -1.27 -19.90
C ILE A 138 -19.90 -0.68 -20.02
N ILE A 139 -19.52 0.16 -19.05
CA ILE A 139 -18.16 0.71 -18.96
C ILE A 139 -17.44 0.01 -17.82
N LEU A 140 -16.43 -0.78 -18.16
CA LEU A 140 -15.52 -1.43 -17.23
C LEU A 140 -14.33 -0.50 -16.99
N GLY A 141 -14.22 0.05 -15.79
CA GLY A 141 -13.06 0.84 -15.39
C GLY A 141 -11.98 -0.04 -14.78
N TYR A 142 -10.75 0.06 -15.29
CA TYR A 142 -9.57 -0.53 -14.68
C TYR A 142 -8.58 0.58 -14.32
N HIS A 143 -8.05 0.57 -13.11
CA HIS A 143 -6.94 1.43 -12.70
C HIS A 143 -5.82 0.60 -12.08
N GLY A 144 -4.59 0.71 -12.57
CA GLY A 144 -3.47 -0.03 -12.00
C GLY A 144 -2.24 -0.11 -12.90
N ASN A 145 -1.54 -1.24 -12.84
CA ASN A 145 -0.33 -1.49 -13.63
C ASN A 145 -0.66 -2.26 -14.91
N LYS A 146 -0.05 -1.86 -16.04
CA LYS A 146 -0.20 -2.53 -17.34
C LYS A 146 0.01 -4.05 -17.28
N ILE A 147 0.89 -4.54 -16.40
CA ILE A 147 1.14 -5.99 -16.28
C ILE A 147 -0.12 -6.76 -15.89
N HIS A 148 -1.00 -6.20 -15.05
CA HIS A 148 -2.23 -6.90 -14.68
C HIS A 148 -3.21 -6.98 -15.85
N LEU A 149 -3.23 -5.97 -16.74
CA LEU A 149 -4.01 -6.04 -17.98
C LEU A 149 -3.51 -7.20 -18.85
N SER A 150 -2.20 -7.39 -18.97
CA SER A 150 -1.66 -8.56 -19.67
C SER A 150 -2.04 -9.88 -18.99
N SER A 151 -2.06 -9.91 -17.65
CA SER A 151 -2.49 -11.08 -16.87
C SER A 151 -4.00 -11.35 -16.92
N MET A 152 -4.81 -10.46 -17.49
CA MET A 152 -6.24 -10.71 -17.73
C MET A 152 -6.44 -11.79 -18.80
N PHE A 153 -5.47 -12.00 -19.67
CA PHE A 153 -5.57 -12.98 -20.74
C PHE A 153 -5.31 -14.42 -20.25
N PRO A 154 -6.06 -15.43 -20.74
CA PRO A 154 -7.28 -15.30 -21.54
C PRO A 154 -8.54 -15.12 -20.68
N ARG A 155 -8.49 -15.52 -19.40
CA ARG A 155 -9.69 -15.74 -18.57
C ARG A 155 -10.61 -14.54 -18.43
N ILE A 156 -10.07 -13.38 -18.06
CA ILE A 156 -10.86 -12.17 -17.88
C ILE A 156 -11.23 -11.56 -19.24
N THR A 157 -10.34 -11.64 -20.23
CA THR A 157 -10.65 -11.16 -21.59
C THR A 157 -11.77 -11.97 -22.24
N ASP A 158 -11.85 -13.28 -22.00
CA ASP A 158 -12.92 -14.13 -22.51
C ASP A 158 -14.26 -13.81 -21.87
N ALA A 159 -14.27 -13.59 -20.55
CA ALA A 159 -15.47 -13.14 -19.85
C ALA A 159 -15.98 -11.78 -20.37
N ILE A 160 -15.06 -10.84 -20.65
CA ILE A 160 -15.41 -9.55 -21.26
C ILE A 160 -15.95 -9.75 -22.68
N ASN A 161 -15.35 -10.63 -23.48
CA ASN A 161 -15.80 -10.93 -24.84
C ASN A 161 -17.19 -11.58 -24.85
N LEU A 162 -17.47 -12.48 -23.91
CA LEU A 162 -18.81 -13.07 -23.73
C LEU A 162 -19.83 -11.98 -23.38
N LEU A 163 -19.51 -11.10 -22.44
CA LEU A 163 -20.38 -9.97 -22.09
C LEU A 163 -20.61 -9.02 -23.29
N ALA A 164 -19.59 -8.80 -24.10
CA ALA A 164 -19.65 -7.97 -25.31
C ALA A 164 -20.45 -8.60 -26.46
N SER A 165 -20.87 -9.87 -26.34
CA SER A 165 -21.79 -10.49 -27.30
C SER A 165 -23.24 -10.06 -27.12
N GLU A 166 -23.60 -9.58 -25.92
CA GLU A 166 -24.96 -9.16 -25.56
C GLU A 166 -25.08 -7.65 -25.32
N TYR A 167 -23.99 -6.99 -24.89
CA TYR A 167 -23.98 -5.57 -24.53
C TYR A 167 -22.86 -4.82 -25.27
N GLU A 168 -23.02 -3.49 -25.43
CA GLU A 168 -21.91 -2.63 -25.83
C GLU A 168 -20.95 -2.47 -24.64
N VAL A 169 -19.77 -3.09 -24.70
CA VAL A 169 -18.79 -3.07 -23.60
C VAL A 169 -17.55 -2.23 -23.96
N GLU A 170 -17.19 -1.31 -23.08
CA GLU A 170 -15.92 -0.58 -23.12
C GLU A 170 -15.05 -0.94 -21.92
N LEU A 171 -13.74 -1.13 -22.15
CA LEU A 171 -12.74 -1.23 -21.09
C LEU A 171 -11.89 0.04 -21.08
N TRP A 172 -12.05 0.83 -20.01
CA TRP A 172 -11.31 2.07 -19.77
C TRP A 172 -10.11 1.75 -18.89
N ALA A 173 -8.94 1.66 -19.51
CA ALA A 173 -7.72 1.20 -18.84
C ALA A 173 -6.83 2.38 -18.44
N MET A 174 -6.85 2.72 -17.15
CA MET A 174 -6.09 3.81 -16.56
C MET A 174 -4.79 3.30 -15.94
N TYR A 175 -3.67 3.60 -16.59
CA TYR A 175 -2.33 3.31 -16.11
C TYR A 175 -1.34 4.30 -16.74
N ASN A 176 -0.06 4.21 -16.38
CA ASN A 176 0.96 5.11 -16.93
C ASN A 176 1.29 4.78 -18.40
N ILE A 177 0.41 5.20 -19.32
CA ILE A 177 0.56 4.99 -20.78
C ILE A 177 1.82 5.67 -21.30
N LYS A 178 2.20 6.82 -20.74
CA LYS A 178 3.39 7.58 -21.17
C LYS A 178 4.67 6.76 -21.03
N ILE A 179 4.80 6.02 -19.92
CA ILE A 179 5.99 5.20 -19.65
C ILE A 179 5.84 3.79 -20.21
N LEU A 180 4.66 3.17 -20.07
CA LEU A 180 4.47 1.73 -20.32
C LEU A 180 3.95 1.44 -21.74
N GLY A 181 3.54 2.47 -22.48
CA GLY A 181 2.92 2.37 -23.80
C GLY A 181 1.52 1.74 -23.78
N LYS A 182 0.76 1.88 -24.86
CA LYS A 182 -0.59 1.32 -24.96
C LYS A 182 -0.59 -0.21 -24.80
N TRP A 183 -1.54 -0.73 -24.04
CA TRP A 183 -1.82 -2.15 -23.90
C TRP A 183 -2.52 -2.63 -25.17
N LYS A 184 -2.12 -3.81 -25.63
CA LYS A 184 -2.67 -4.46 -26.83
C LYS A 184 -3.41 -5.70 -26.34
N ILE A 185 -4.69 -5.77 -26.61
CA ILE A 185 -5.48 -6.98 -26.34
C ILE A 185 -5.01 -8.07 -27.29
N PRO A 186 -4.71 -9.29 -26.80
CA PRO A 186 -4.20 -10.37 -27.63
C PRO A 186 -5.18 -10.82 -28.74
N GLU A 187 -6.48 -10.89 -28.46
CA GLU A 187 -7.52 -11.31 -29.43
C GLU A 187 -8.82 -10.53 -29.22
N LYS A 188 -9.45 -10.02 -30.29
CA LYS A 188 -10.70 -9.23 -30.21
C LYS A 188 -11.86 -9.86 -30.99
N LYS A 189 -13.02 -9.92 -30.34
CA LYS A 189 -14.33 -9.69 -30.96
C LYS A 189 -15.02 -8.57 -30.17
N ASN A 190 -15.40 -7.47 -30.83
CA ASN A 190 -16.25 -6.37 -30.31
C ASN A 190 -15.83 -5.60 -29.02
N LEU A 191 -14.59 -5.70 -28.52
CA LEU A 191 -14.11 -4.89 -27.38
C LEU A 191 -13.51 -3.53 -27.84
N TYR A 192 -13.88 -2.42 -27.20
CA TYR A 192 -13.24 -1.11 -27.42
C TYR A 192 -12.35 -0.72 -26.23
N LEU A 193 -11.12 -0.30 -26.52
CA LEU A 193 -10.17 0.23 -25.54
C LEU A 193 -10.23 1.75 -25.55
N ARG A 194 -10.34 2.35 -24.37
CA ARG A 194 -10.08 3.77 -24.14
C ARG A 194 -8.99 3.95 -23.10
#